data_AF-A0A7X6QEK4-F1
#
_entry.id   AF-A0A7X6QEK4-F1
#
_cell.length_a   1.000
_cell.length_b   1.000
_cell.length_c   1.000
_cell.angle_alpha   90.00
_cell.angle_beta   90.00
_cell.angle_gamma   90.00
#
_symmetry.space_group_name_H-M   'P 1'
#
loop_
_entity.id
_entity.type
_entity.pdbx_description
1 polymer ?
#
loop_
_entity_poly.entity_id
_entity_poly.type
_entity_poly.pdbx_seq_one_letter_code
_entity_poly.pdbx_strand_id
1 'polypeptide(L)'
;IGAQMRGAICGMVAPGNPKEAARLAWLDGEVSHFNNGIIGEIFNAMLVSLAYVEKDARTMLEQCINMIPKTSEYYSVAKFALDMAKQEDDWEKAWRHCEKKLEKYNWIHAYPNAAAEVLALWFGNGSFDETAYLISMAGQDVDCNAAQILTAAGIMNPQGIRNEWTDPIGDELKTYLRRYRSISIRDLARRTAAVAV
;
A
#
# COMPACT_ATOMS: atom_id res chain seq x y z
N ILE A 1 -9.54 2.63 -7.45
CA ILE A 1 -8.64 2.92 -6.32
C ILE A 1 -9.35 2.93 -4.96
N GLY A 2 -10.65 3.24 -4.87
CA GLY A 2 -11.31 3.50 -3.58
C GLY A 2 -11.24 2.41 -2.50
N ALA A 3 -11.24 1.12 -2.86
CA ALA A 3 -10.99 0.01 -1.92
C ALA A 3 -9.48 -0.14 -1.63
N GLN A 4 -8.66 -0.12 -2.67
CA GLN A 4 -7.20 -0.18 -2.56
C GLN A 4 -6.59 0.87 -1.61
N MET A 5 -7.14 2.10 -1.57
CA MET A 5 -6.62 3.22 -0.75
C MET A 5 -6.90 3.09 0.75
N ARG A 6 -7.56 2.02 1.21
CA ARG A 6 -7.93 1.84 2.63
C ARG A 6 -7.57 0.47 3.21
N GLY A 7 -6.86 -0.37 2.45
CA GLY A 7 -6.50 -1.73 2.88
C GLY A 7 -5.52 -1.81 4.05
N ALA A 8 -4.68 -0.78 4.26
CA ALA A 8 -3.66 -0.77 5.29
C ALA A 8 -4.21 -1.03 6.70
N ILE A 9 -5.41 -0.53 7.03
CA ILE A 9 -6.01 -0.75 8.34
C ILE A 9 -6.31 -2.23 8.60
N CYS A 10 -6.74 -2.98 7.58
CA CYS A 10 -6.98 -4.41 7.66
C CYS A 10 -5.69 -5.19 7.92
N GLY A 11 -4.56 -4.73 7.37
CA GLY A 11 -3.24 -5.27 7.69
C GLY A 11 -2.75 -4.91 9.10
N MET A 12 -3.00 -3.68 9.55
CA MET A 12 -2.61 -3.21 10.88
C MET A 12 -3.31 -3.97 12.02
N VAL A 13 -4.54 -4.45 11.79
CA VAL A 13 -5.28 -5.25 12.78
C VAL A 13 -5.06 -6.76 12.63
N ALA A 14 -4.21 -7.22 11.71
CA ALA A 14 -3.87 -8.63 11.53
C ALA A 14 -2.35 -8.82 11.33
N PRO A 15 -1.49 -8.34 12.25
CA PRO A 15 -0.04 -8.31 12.06
C PRO A 15 0.54 -9.71 11.90
N GLY A 16 1.30 -9.95 10.82
CA GLY A 16 1.87 -11.27 10.52
C GLY A 16 0.86 -12.33 10.08
N ASN A 17 -0.42 -11.97 9.90
CA ASN A 17 -1.48 -12.87 9.45
C ASN A 17 -2.13 -12.37 8.15
N PRO A 18 -1.44 -12.48 7.00
CA PRO A 18 -1.91 -11.93 5.73
C PRO A 18 -3.23 -12.57 5.26
N LYS A 19 -3.51 -13.81 5.68
CA LYS A 19 -4.79 -14.48 5.39
C LYS A 19 -5.96 -13.78 6.06
N GLU A 20 -5.82 -13.40 7.33
CA GLU A 20 -6.86 -12.67 8.04
C GLU A 20 -6.98 -11.22 7.53
N ALA A 21 -5.84 -10.57 7.25
CA ALA A 21 -5.84 -9.25 6.61
C ALA A 21 -6.62 -9.25 5.27
N ALA A 22 -6.42 -10.28 4.43
CA ALA A 22 -7.16 -10.46 3.18
C ALA A 22 -8.65 -10.69 3.40
N ARG A 23 -9.03 -11.46 4.43
CA ARG A 23 -10.44 -11.71 4.78
C ARG A 23 -11.14 -10.41 5.22
N LEU A 24 -10.50 -9.61 6.07
CA LEU A 24 -11.02 -8.33 6.53
C LEU A 24 -11.16 -7.33 5.38
N ALA A 25 -10.13 -7.24 4.53
CA ALA A 25 -10.15 -6.40 3.32
C ALA A 25 -11.23 -6.81 2.31
N TRP A 26 -11.54 -8.10 2.19
CA TRP A 26 -12.66 -8.56 1.36
C TRP A 26 -13.99 -8.04 1.90
N LEU A 27 -14.23 -8.22 3.20
CA LEU A 27 -15.48 -7.81 3.86
C LEU A 27 -15.70 -6.30 3.81
N ASP A 28 -14.64 -5.50 3.93
CA ASP A 28 -14.73 -4.04 3.76
C ASP A 28 -14.94 -3.66 2.28
N GLY A 29 -14.11 -4.22 1.40
CA GLY A 29 -14.11 -3.92 -0.03
C GLY A 29 -15.45 -4.19 -0.71
N GLU A 30 -16.12 -5.30 -0.39
CA GLU A 30 -17.36 -5.73 -1.04
C GLU A 30 -18.55 -4.79 -0.82
N VAL A 31 -18.48 -3.90 0.17
CA VAL A 31 -19.52 -2.88 0.42
C VAL A 31 -19.60 -1.85 -0.70
N SER A 32 -18.48 -1.59 -1.40
CA SER A 32 -18.39 -0.50 -2.38
C SER A 32 -17.68 -0.84 -3.69
N HIS A 33 -16.99 -1.99 -3.76
CA HIS A 33 -16.19 -2.40 -4.91
C HIS A 33 -16.48 -3.86 -5.29
N PHE A 34 -16.04 -4.26 -6.48
CA PHE A 34 -16.26 -5.61 -7.02
C PHE A 34 -14.99 -6.19 -7.64
N ASN A 35 -14.80 -7.50 -7.51
CA ASN A 35 -13.74 -8.28 -8.16
C ASN A 35 -12.33 -7.67 -7.97
N ASN A 36 -11.63 -7.29 -9.05
CA ASN A 36 -10.28 -6.72 -8.97
C ASN A 36 -10.20 -5.42 -8.14
N GLY A 37 -11.31 -4.69 -7.98
CA GLY A 37 -11.36 -3.54 -7.08
C GLY A 37 -11.13 -3.93 -5.62
N ILE A 38 -11.70 -5.07 -5.19
CA ILE A 38 -11.50 -5.63 -3.85
C ILE A 38 -10.09 -6.21 -3.72
N ILE A 39 -9.59 -6.86 -4.78
CA ILE A 39 -8.23 -7.43 -4.77
C ILE A 39 -7.16 -6.36 -4.51
N GLY A 40 -7.36 -5.12 -4.96
CA GLY A 40 -6.46 -4.01 -4.62
C GLY A 40 -6.42 -3.68 -3.12
N GLU A 41 -7.54 -3.80 -2.42
CA GLU A 41 -7.56 -3.64 -0.96
C GLU A 41 -6.85 -4.79 -0.26
N ILE A 42 -7.09 -6.02 -0.74
CA ILE A 42 -6.43 -7.23 -0.25
C ILE A 42 -4.91 -7.14 -0.41
N PHE A 43 -4.43 -6.64 -1.56
CA PHE A 43 -3.01 -6.43 -1.80
C PHE A 43 -2.37 -5.54 -0.72
N ASN A 44 -2.94 -4.37 -0.46
CA ASN A 44 -2.41 -3.45 0.55
C ASN A 44 -2.56 -3.97 1.98
N ALA A 45 -3.65 -4.69 2.28
CA ALA A 45 -3.84 -5.33 3.58
C ALA A 45 -2.80 -6.42 3.86
N MET A 46 -2.54 -7.31 2.88
CA MET A 46 -1.52 -8.35 3.02
C MET A 46 -0.12 -7.75 3.10
N LEU A 47 0.18 -6.73 2.29
CA LEU A 47 1.45 -6.02 2.33
C LEU A 47 1.75 -5.46 3.73
N VAL A 48 0.80 -4.73 4.31
CA VAL A 48 0.94 -4.13 5.65
C VAL A 48 0.98 -5.20 6.75
N SER A 49 0.23 -6.28 6.62
CA SER A 49 0.33 -7.42 7.54
C SER A 49 1.73 -8.04 7.51
N LEU A 50 2.30 -8.25 6.33
CA LEU A 50 3.63 -8.85 6.16
C LEU A 50 4.75 -7.94 6.67
N ALA A 51 4.58 -6.62 6.58
CA ALA A 51 5.56 -5.63 7.06
C ALA A 51 5.93 -5.78 8.55
N TYR A 52 5.05 -6.37 9.37
CA TYR A 52 5.33 -6.62 10.79
C TYR A 52 6.31 -7.78 11.04
N VAL A 53 6.51 -8.67 10.06
CA VAL A 53 7.27 -9.92 10.25
C VAL A 53 8.40 -10.10 9.23
N GLU A 54 8.29 -9.52 8.04
CA GLU A 54 9.31 -9.54 7.00
C GLU A 54 10.23 -8.31 7.11
N LYS A 55 11.54 -8.51 6.93
CA LYS A 55 12.57 -7.47 7.05
C LYS A 55 13.10 -7.00 5.71
N ASP A 56 12.93 -7.80 4.65
CA ASP A 56 13.35 -7.44 3.30
C ASP A 56 12.16 -6.99 2.46
N ALA A 57 12.18 -5.74 2.00
CA ALA A 57 11.04 -5.12 1.32
C ALA A 57 10.70 -5.81 -0.02
N ARG A 58 11.72 -6.29 -0.74
CA ARG A 58 11.54 -7.00 -2.01
C ARG A 58 10.93 -8.38 -1.78
N THR A 59 11.41 -9.11 -0.78
CA THR A 59 10.85 -10.40 -0.36
C THR A 59 9.40 -10.24 0.10
N MET A 60 9.09 -9.21 0.90
CA MET A 60 7.73 -8.88 1.31
C MET A 60 6.80 -8.66 0.11
N LEU A 61 7.24 -7.83 -0.84
CA LEU A 61 6.49 -7.50 -2.05
C LEU A 61 6.24 -8.74 -2.91
N GLU A 62 7.26 -9.57 -3.12
CA GLU A 62 7.15 -10.83 -3.86
C GLU A 62 6.18 -11.81 -3.20
N GLN A 63 6.27 -11.99 -1.88
CA GLN A 63 5.33 -12.83 -1.12
C GLN A 63 3.90 -12.33 -1.29
N CYS A 64 3.67 -11.02 -1.12
CA CYS A 64 2.34 -10.41 -1.27
C CYS A 64 1.75 -10.66 -2.67
N ILE A 65 2.50 -10.39 -3.73
CA ILE A 65 2.04 -10.61 -5.12
C ILE A 65 1.73 -12.10 -5.37
N ASN A 66 2.55 -13.01 -4.84
CA ASN A 66 2.36 -14.46 -5.02
C ASN A 66 1.11 -15.01 -4.31
N MET A 67 0.56 -14.29 -3.31
CA MET A 67 -0.68 -14.66 -2.62
C MET A 67 -1.95 -14.21 -3.38
N ILE A 68 -1.84 -13.30 -4.34
CA ILE A 68 -2.98 -12.84 -5.14
C ILE A 68 -3.42 -13.93 -6.14
N PRO A 69 -4.74 -14.12 -6.39
CA PRO A 69 -5.22 -15.09 -7.37
C PRO A 69 -4.60 -14.89 -8.76
N LYS A 70 -3.86 -15.90 -9.26
CA LYS A 70 -3.10 -15.82 -10.52
C LYS A 70 -3.97 -15.60 -11.77
N THR A 71 -5.25 -15.92 -11.69
CA THR A 71 -6.22 -15.71 -12.78
C THR A 71 -6.83 -14.31 -12.77
N SER A 72 -6.51 -13.47 -11.78
CA SER A 72 -7.00 -12.09 -11.71
C SER A 72 -6.21 -11.16 -12.64
N GLU A 73 -6.89 -10.15 -13.18
CA GLU A 73 -6.21 -9.09 -13.91
C GLU A 73 -5.28 -8.30 -12.99
N TYR A 74 -5.66 -8.11 -11.72
CA TYR A 74 -4.82 -7.44 -10.73
C TYR A 74 -3.46 -8.13 -10.57
N TYR A 75 -3.42 -9.46 -10.43
CA TYR A 75 -2.17 -10.22 -10.41
C TYR A 75 -1.35 -9.98 -11.68
N SER A 76 -1.99 -10.01 -12.85
CA SER A 76 -1.28 -9.80 -14.12
C SER A 76 -0.59 -8.42 -14.20
N VAL A 77 -1.20 -7.39 -13.60
CA VAL A 77 -0.65 -6.03 -13.53
C VAL A 77 0.48 -5.95 -12.51
N ALA A 78 0.26 -6.39 -11.28
CA ALA A 78 1.27 -6.35 -10.23
C ALA A 78 2.50 -7.20 -10.59
N LYS A 79 2.28 -8.38 -11.17
CA LYS A 79 3.35 -9.25 -11.66
C LYS A 79 4.13 -8.62 -12.81
N PHE A 80 3.44 -7.96 -13.75
CA PHE A 80 4.12 -7.24 -14.84
C PHE A 80 5.01 -6.12 -14.30
N ALA A 81 4.51 -5.31 -13.36
CA ALA A 81 5.31 -4.26 -12.73
C ALA A 81 6.52 -4.83 -11.99
N LEU A 82 6.34 -5.91 -11.22
CA LEU A 82 7.44 -6.60 -10.54
C LEU A 82 8.49 -7.13 -11.52
N ASP A 83 8.06 -7.67 -12.66
CA ASP A 83 8.97 -8.18 -13.69
C ASP A 83 9.77 -7.06 -14.34
N MET A 84 9.16 -5.91 -14.60
CA MET A 84 9.88 -4.73 -15.10
C MET A 84 10.87 -4.20 -14.06
N ALA A 85 10.50 -4.18 -12.79
CA ALA A 85 11.37 -3.79 -11.69
C ALA A 85 12.61 -4.69 -11.55
N LYS A 86 12.49 -5.97 -11.91
CA LYS A 86 13.60 -6.94 -11.90
C LYS A 86 14.49 -6.88 -13.15
N GLN A 87 13.95 -6.39 -14.27
CA GLN A 87 14.67 -6.33 -15.54
C GLN A 87 15.42 -5.01 -15.73
N GLU A 88 14.91 -3.93 -15.15
CA GLU A 88 15.47 -2.60 -15.27
C GLU A 88 16.19 -2.21 -13.97
N ASP A 89 17.40 -1.64 -14.09
CA ASP A 89 18.14 -1.08 -12.95
C ASP A 89 17.64 0.33 -12.56
N ASP A 90 16.74 0.90 -13.35
CA ASP A 90 16.24 2.28 -13.22
C ASP A 90 14.72 2.28 -13.11
N TRP A 91 14.21 2.96 -12.08
CA TRP A 91 12.78 2.98 -11.78
C TRP A 91 11.97 3.71 -12.86
N GLU A 92 12.52 4.75 -13.49
CA GLU A 92 11.83 5.50 -14.54
C GLU A 92 11.62 4.62 -15.78
N LYS A 93 12.66 3.87 -16.19
CA LYS A 93 12.54 2.90 -17.29
C LYS A 93 11.49 1.83 -16.99
N ALA A 94 11.53 1.23 -15.79
CA ALA A 94 10.52 0.26 -15.37
C ALA A 94 9.11 0.87 -15.40
N TRP A 95 8.97 2.12 -14.98
CA TRP A 95 7.70 2.85 -14.98
C TRP A 95 7.18 3.14 -16.38
N ARG A 96 8.04 3.51 -17.34
CA ARG A 96 7.62 3.75 -18.73
C ARG A 96 6.99 2.52 -19.39
N HIS A 97 7.48 1.32 -19.09
CA HIS A 97 6.85 0.08 -19.56
C HIS A 97 5.43 -0.10 -18.98
N CYS A 98 5.26 0.18 -17.69
CA CYS A 98 3.97 0.09 -16.99
C CYS A 98 2.99 1.15 -17.49
N GLU A 99 3.44 2.41 -17.60
CA GLU A 99 2.67 3.53 -18.11
C GLU A 99 2.16 3.24 -19.52
N LYS A 100 3.02 2.75 -20.42
CA LYS A 100 2.62 2.40 -21.78
C LYS A 100 1.59 1.27 -21.81
N LYS A 101 1.77 0.23 -20.99
CA LYS A 101 0.84 -0.90 -20.91
C LYS A 101 -0.54 -0.48 -20.38
N LEU A 102 -0.56 0.51 -19.49
CA LEU A 102 -1.75 0.92 -18.75
C LEU A 102 -2.35 2.24 -19.25
N GLU A 103 -1.87 2.78 -20.37
CA GLU A 103 -2.26 4.09 -20.92
C GLU A 103 -3.76 4.26 -21.17
N LYS A 104 -4.49 3.16 -21.37
CA LYS A 104 -5.95 3.17 -21.57
C LYS A 104 -6.75 3.39 -20.28
N TYR A 105 -6.14 3.19 -19.11
CA TYR A 105 -6.81 3.32 -17.82
C TYR A 105 -6.72 4.76 -17.33
N ASN A 106 -7.78 5.22 -16.67
CA ASN A 106 -7.76 6.51 -15.99
C ASN A 106 -6.73 6.50 -14.84
N TRP A 107 -6.14 7.65 -14.53
CA TRP A 107 -5.11 7.78 -13.49
C TRP A 107 -5.58 7.40 -12.08
N ILE A 108 -6.89 7.45 -11.79
CA ILE A 108 -7.47 6.93 -10.52
C ILE A 108 -7.87 5.44 -10.56
N HIS A 109 -7.56 4.73 -11.65
CA HIS A 109 -7.90 3.31 -11.78
C HIS A 109 -6.99 2.45 -10.89
N ALA A 110 -7.47 1.31 -10.39
CA ALA A 110 -6.66 0.46 -9.49
C ALA A 110 -5.33 -0.02 -10.12
N TYR A 111 -5.34 -0.32 -11.43
CA TYR A 111 -4.19 -0.94 -12.11
C TYR A 111 -2.95 -0.05 -12.26
N PRO A 112 -3.03 1.19 -12.81
CA PRO A 112 -1.87 2.09 -12.83
C PRO A 112 -1.28 2.33 -11.44
N ASN A 113 -2.17 2.51 -10.46
CA ASN A 113 -1.80 2.75 -9.07
C ASN A 113 -1.12 1.54 -8.42
N ALA A 114 -1.62 0.32 -8.63
CA ALA A 114 -0.95 -0.90 -8.19
C ALA A 114 0.44 -1.07 -8.81
N ALA A 115 0.61 -0.74 -10.10
CA ALA A 115 1.93 -0.79 -10.74
C ALA A 115 2.89 0.24 -10.12
N ALA A 116 2.42 1.46 -9.83
CA ALA A 116 3.21 2.50 -9.17
C ALA A 116 3.65 2.07 -7.76
N GLU A 117 2.74 1.50 -6.97
CA GLU A 117 3.03 0.94 -5.63
C GLU A 117 4.13 -0.14 -5.70
N VAL A 118 4.02 -1.09 -6.64
CA VAL A 118 4.99 -2.18 -6.82
C VAL A 118 6.39 -1.64 -7.15
N LEU A 119 6.50 -0.69 -8.08
CA LEU A 119 7.80 -0.12 -8.44
C LEU A 119 8.39 0.69 -7.29
N ALA A 120 7.60 1.55 -6.66
CA ALA A 120 8.05 2.38 -5.54
C ALA A 120 8.57 1.53 -4.36
N LEU A 121 7.88 0.44 -4.02
CA LEU A 121 8.34 -0.51 -2.99
C LEU A 121 9.63 -1.23 -3.39
N TRP A 122 9.74 -1.68 -4.64
CA TRP A 122 10.89 -2.44 -5.11
C TRP A 122 12.18 -1.61 -5.13
N PHE A 123 12.11 -0.40 -5.68
CA PHE A 123 13.24 0.52 -5.79
C PHE A 123 13.48 1.28 -4.48
N GLY A 124 12.44 1.55 -3.70
CA GLY A 124 12.54 2.17 -2.37
C GLY A 124 13.24 1.29 -1.34
N ASN A 125 13.23 -0.03 -1.53
CA ASN A 125 14.06 -1.00 -0.81
C ASN A 125 14.01 -0.84 0.73
N GLY A 126 12.81 -0.59 1.27
CA GLY A 126 12.59 -0.42 2.72
C GLY A 126 12.94 0.97 3.28
N SER A 127 13.43 1.90 2.45
CA SER A 127 13.61 3.30 2.83
C SER A 127 12.29 4.06 2.72
N PHE A 128 11.86 4.70 3.81
CA PHE A 128 10.66 5.53 3.83
C PHE A 128 10.78 6.71 2.88
N ASP A 129 11.89 7.45 2.94
CA ASP A 129 12.14 8.63 2.10
C ASP A 129 12.19 8.28 0.62
N GLU A 130 12.93 7.21 0.27
CA GLU A 130 13.08 6.81 -1.12
C GLU A 130 11.75 6.32 -1.69
N THR A 131 11.01 5.50 -0.93
CA THR A 131 9.68 5.04 -1.34
C THR A 131 8.72 6.23 -1.52
N ALA A 132 8.77 7.22 -0.62
CA ALA A 132 7.94 8.42 -0.70
C ALA A 132 8.29 9.28 -1.92
N TYR A 133 9.58 9.43 -2.22
CA TYR A 133 10.06 10.11 -3.43
C TYR A 133 9.55 9.39 -4.69
N LEU A 134 9.80 8.09 -4.80
CA LEU A 134 9.47 7.29 -5.98
C LEU A 134 7.96 7.27 -6.26
N ILE A 135 7.12 7.04 -5.25
CA ILE A 135 5.67 7.03 -5.44
C ILE A 135 5.13 8.41 -5.83
N SER A 136 5.73 9.49 -5.31
CA SER A 136 5.37 10.84 -5.73
C SER A 136 5.75 11.10 -7.18
N MET A 137 6.90 10.59 -7.62
CA MET A 137 7.40 10.78 -8.98
C MET A 137 6.71 9.89 -10.02
N ALA A 138 6.24 8.70 -9.64
CA ALA A 138 5.44 7.84 -10.53
C ALA A 138 4.11 8.50 -10.94
N GLY A 139 3.60 9.42 -10.11
CA GLY A 139 2.34 10.12 -10.34
C GLY A 139 1.13 9.22 -10.08
N GLN A 140 0.08 9.40 -10.88
CA GLN A 140 -1.24 8.79 -10.65
C GLN A 140 -1.93 9.36 -9.39
N ASP A 141 -2.61 8.52 -8.60
CA ASP A 141 -3.37 8.91 -7.42
C ASP A 141 -2.49 8.76 -6.15
N VAL A 142 -1.52 9.67 -6.04
CA VAL A 142 -0.38 9.54 -5.11
C VAL A 142 -0.82 9.49 -3.65
N ASP A 143 -1.78 10.30 -3.24
CA ASP A 143 -2.25 10.35 -1.85
C ASP A 143 -2.83 9.00 -1.40
N CYS A 144 -3.55 8.32 -2.29
CA CYS A 144 -4.09 7.00 -2.08
C CYS A 144 -2.98 5.94 -1.93
N ASN A 145 -2.01 5.94 -2.85
CA ASN A 145 -0.97 4.91 -2.91
C ASN A 145 0.08 5.07 -1.81
N ALA A 146 0.57 6.31 -1.64
CA ALA A 146 1.62 6.63 -0.68
C ALA A 146 1.17 6.26 0.74
N ALA A 147 -0.09 6.54 1.10
CA ALA A 147 -0.63 6.18 2.40
C ALA A 147 -0.51 4.68 2.69
N GLN A 148 -0.73 3.80 1.70
CA GLN A 148 -0.65 2.36 1.90
C GLN A 148 0.78 1.86 2.03
N ILE A 149 1.63 2.19 1.04
CA ILE A 149 2.98 1.61 0.96
C ILE A 149 3.94 2.25 1.97
N LEU A 150 3.74 3.52 2.34
CA LEU A 150 4.51 4.15 3.41
C LEU A 150 4.09 3.67 4.79
N THR A 151 2.84 3.21 4.96
CA THR A 151 2.46 2.48 6.18
C THR A 151 3.30 1.21 6.30
N ALA A 152 3.42 0.42 5.23
CA ALA A 152 4.27 -0.78 5.23
C ALA A 152 5.75 -0.43 5.48
N ALA A 153 6.33 0.52 4.74
CA ALA A 153 7.72 0.94 4.92
C ALA A 153 8.00 1.47 6.34
N GLY A 154 7.08 2.25 6.90
CA GLY A 154 7.15 2.77 8.25
C GLY A 154 7.08 1.68 9.33
N ILE A 155 6.28 0.63 9.12
CA ILE A 155 6.25 -0.54 10.02
C ILE A 155 7.57 -1.31 9.96
N MET A 156 8.13 -1.52 8.77
CA MET A 156 9.39 -2.25 8.59
C MET A 156 10.58 -1.52 9.21
N ASN A 157 10.61 -0.18 9.12
CA ASN A 157 11.68 0.63 9.67
C ASN A 157 11.15 1.92 10.35
N PRO A 158 10.59 1.82 11.56
CA PRO A 158 10.01 2.98 12.25
C PRO A 158 11.03 4.07 12.56
N GLN A 159 12.29 3.69 12.81
CA GLN A 159 13.39 4.63 13.08
C GLN A 159 13.87 5.36 11.81
N GLY A 160 13.47 4.88 10.63
CA GLY A 160 13.75 5.51 9.34
C GLY A 160 12.79 6.64 8.99
N ILE A 161 11.70 6.84 9.76
CA ILE A 161 10.78 7.96 9.56
C ILE A 161 11.38 9.19 10.20
N ARG A 162 11.83 10.14 9.38
CA ARG A 162 12.44 11.38 9.87
C ARG A 162 11.42 12.36 10.43
N ASN A 163 11.88 13.22 11.33
CA ASN A 163 11.03 14.21 12.01
C ASN A 163 10.38 15.21 11.05
N GLU A 164 10.98 15.48 9.89
CA GLU A 164 10.39 16.36 8.87
C GLU A 164 9.04 15.83 8.34
N TRP A 165 8.80 14.52 8.41
CA TRP A 165 7.52 13.90 8.07
C TRP A 165 6.50 13.93 9.22
N THR A 166 6.96 13.87 10.48
CA THR A 166 6.08 13.72 11.64
C THR A 166 5.78 15.05 12.35
N ASP A 167 6.75 15.94 12.47
CA ASP A 167 6.64 17.19 13.21
C ASP A 167 5.56 18.13 12.64
N PRO A 168 5.39 18.28 11.31
CA PRO A 168 4.32 19.12 10.76
C PRO A 168 2.92 18.56 10.98
N ILE A 169 2.78 17.23 11.10
CA ILE A 169 1.49 16.57 11.30
C ILE A 169 1.07 16.68 12.78
N GLY A 170 2.03 16.51 13.70
CA GLY A 170 1.75 16.51 15.14
C GLY A 170 0.92 15.30 15.56
N ASP A 171 0.06 15.48 16.56
CA ASP A 171 -0.79 14.40 17.12
C ASP A 171 -2.30 14.65 16.94
N GLU A 172 -2.74 15.79 16.41
CA GLU A 172 -4.16 16.11 16.29
C GLU A 172 -4.72 15.79 14.90
N LEU A 173 -5.62 14.81 14.80
CA LEU A 173 -6.39 14.53 13.60
C LEU A 173 -7.76 15.21 13.67
N LYS A 174 -8.04 16.11 12.72
CA LYS A 174 -9.36 16.75 12.56
C LYS A 174 -10.17 16.07 11.46
N THR A 175 -11.41 15.70 11.75
CA THR A 175 -12.28 14.97 10.81
C THR A 175 -13.62 15.67 10.63
N TYR A 176 -14.30 15.37 9.51
CA TYR A 176 -15.67 15.80 9.24
C TYR A 176 -16.73 14.88 9.87
N LEU A 177 -16.34 13.90 10.69
CA LEU A 177 -17.25 12.95 11.32
C LEU A 177 -18.11 13.64 12.39
N ARG A 178 -19.38 13.22 12.52
CA ARG A 178 -20.31 13.82 13.51
C ARG A 178 -19.81 13.65 14.95
N ARG A 179 -19.23 12.48 15.25
CA ARG A 179 -18.48 12.16 16.46
C ARG A 179 -17.01 11.99 16.07
N TYR A 180 -16.07 12.23 17.00
CA TYR A 180 -14.62 12.17 16.72
C TYR A 180 -14.09 13.27 15.77
N ARG A 181 -14.58 14.51 15.95
CA ARG A 181 -14.16 15.67 15.15
C ARG A 181 -12.68 16.04 15.35
N SER A 182 -12.15 15.81 16.55
CA SER A 182 -10.72 15.90 16.88
C SER A 182 -10.35 14.64 17.66
N ILE A 183 -9.24 14.01 17.28
CA ILE A 183 -8.74 12.76 17.87
C ILE A 183 -7.21 12.85 17.94
N SER A 184 -6.62 12.30 18.99
CA SER A 184 -5.17 12.05 19.02
C SER A 184 -4.80 10.91 18.07
N ILE A 185 -3.81 11.10 17.20
CA ILE A 185 -3.28 10.05 16.31
C ILE A 185 -2.70 8.91 17.15
N ARG A 186 -1.98 9.22 18.23
CA ARG A 186 -1.46 8.23 19.20
C ARG A 186 -2.59 7.45 19.88
N ASP A 187 -3.68 8.12 20.27
CA ASP A 187 -4.82 7.43 20.85
C ASP A 187 -5.51 6.50 19.83
N LEU A 188 -5.68 6.97 18.60
CA LEU A 188 -6.21 6.17 17.51
C LEU A 188 -5.33 4.94 17.25
N ALA A 189 -4.01 5.10 17.17
CA ALA A 189 -3.06 4.01 17.00
C ALA A 189 -3.16 2.97 18.14
N ARG A 190 -3.25 3.41 19.41
CA ARG A 190 -3.44 2.50 20.57
C ARG A 190 -4.76 1.73 20.48
N ARG A 191 -5.84 2.39 20.07
CA ARG A 191 -7.15 1.74 19.90
C ARG A 191 -7.13 0.71 18.77
N THR A 192 -6.47 1.02 17.67
CA THR A 192 -6.25 0.07 16.56
C THR A 192 -5.44 -1.14 17.04
N ALA A 193 -4.34 -0.92 17.75
CA ALA A 193 -3.52 -2.01 18.28
C ALA A 193 -4.28 -2.90 19.27
N ALA A 194 -5.21 -2.33 20.06
CA ALA A 194 -6.00 -3.07 21.04
C ALA A 194 -7.03 -4.04 20.42
N VAL A 195 -7.33 -3.92 19.12
CA VAL A 195 -8.28 -4.78 18.41
C VAL A 195 -7.60 -5.70 17.39
N ALA A 196 -6.27 -5.74 17.36
CA ALA A 196 -5.52 -6.63 16.48
C ALA A 196 -5.78 -8.11 16.85
N VAL A 197 -5.94 -8.95 15.83
CA VAL A 197 -6.30 -10.38 15.92
C VAL A 197 -5.22 -11.31 15.35
#